data_AF-A0A6G1X7W6-F1
#
_entry.id   AF-A0A6G1X7W6-F1
#
_cell.length_a   1.000
_cell.length_b   1.000
_cell.length_c   1.000
_cell.angle_alpha   90.00
_cell.angle_beta   90.00
_cell.angle_gamma   90.00
#
_symmetry.space_group_name_H-M   'P 1'
#
loop_
_entity.id
_entity.type
_entity.pdbx_description
1 polymer ?
#
loop_
_entity_poly.entity_id
_entity_poly.type
_entity_poly.pdbx_seq_one_letter_code
_entity_poly.pdbx_strand_id
1 'polypeptide(L)'
;MIHENVEKIRKAKGVTKTHLAKKLNLSLQGYRHITSGEVKLDVERLNVIAKSLGVSPAIFFDNKLTESVIKDLNQANSKEVI
;
A
#
# COMPACT_ATOMS: atom_id res chain seq x y z
N MET A 1 -2.33 -9.66 7.64
CA MET A 1 -2.28 -10.01 6.20
C MET A 1 -2.57 -8.84 5.27
N ILE A 2 -3.82 -8.37 5.08
CA ILE A 2 -4.12 -7.29 4.09
C ILE A 2 -3.40 -5.98 4.44
N HIS A 3 -3.48 -5.53 5.70
CA HIS A 3 -2.84 -4.29 6.15
C HIS A 3 -1.31 -4.33 6.01
N GLU A 4 -0.69 -5.51 6.20
CA GLU A 4 0.75 -5.71 5.97
C GLU A 4 1.10 -5.56 4.49
N ASN A 5 0.31 -6.17 3.59
CA ASN A 5 0.55 -6.09 2.15
C ASN A 5 0.39 -4.65 1.62
N VAL A 6 -0.57 -3.89 2.17
CA VAL A 6 -0.68 -2.45 1.93
C VAL A 6 0.63 -1.73 2.31
N GLU A 7 1.17 -1.99 3.49
CA GLU A 7 2.42 -1.36 3.93
C GLU A 7 3.64 -1.78 3.10
N LYS A 8 3.71 -3.04 2.66
CA LYS A 8 4.78 -3.54 1.79
C LYS A 8 4.78 -2.80 0.45
N ILE A 9 3.63 -2.72 -0.24
CA ILE A 9 3.50 -2.01 -1.52
C ILE A 9 3.74 -0.51 -1.34
N ARG A 10 3.20 0.10 -0.27
CA ARG A 10 3.43 1.52 0.03
C ARG A 10 4.91 1.85 0.13
N LYS A 11 5.68 1.02 0.85
CA LYS A 11 7.13 1.19 1.00
C LYS A 11 7.85 1.03 -0.34
N ALA A 12 7.51 0.00 -1.12
CA ALA A 12 8.10 -0.24 -2.44
C ALA A 12 7.83 0.92 -3.43
N LYS A 13 6.66 1.57 -3.31
CA LYS A 13 6.30 2.76 -4.10
C LYS A 13 6.87 4.07 -3.56
N GLY A 14 7.59 4.06 -2.42
CA GLY A 14 8.13 5.27 -1.80
C GLY A 14 7.08 6.26 -1.26
N VAL A 15 5.82 5.83 -1.08
CA VAL A 15 4.72 6.71 -0.66
C VAL A 15 4.72 6.88 0.86
N THR A 16 4.61 8.11 1.37
CA THR A 16 4.60 8.35 2.83
C THR A 16 3.27 7.98 3.47
N LYS A 17 3.28 7.63 4.77
CA LYS A 17 2.04 7.38 5.53
C LYS A 17 1.15 8.63 5.59
N THR A 18 1.75 9.81 5.69
CA THR A 18 1.04 11.09 5.69
C THR A 18 0.33 11.37 4.37
N HIS A 19 0.89 10.95 3.24
CA HIS A 19 0.23 11.06 1.94
C HIS A 19 -1.08 10.24 1.90
N LEU A 20 -1.03 8.97 2.28
CA LEU A 20 -2.22 8.12 2.30
C LEU A 20 -3.24 8.54 3.36
N ALA A 21 -2.79 8.99 4.54
CA ALA A 21 -3.67 9.54 5.56
C ALA A 21 -4.49 10.72 5.03
N LYS A 22 -3.85 11.66 4.31
CA LYS A 22 -4.54 12.78 3.65
C LYS A 22 -5.55 12.30 2.61
N LYS A 23 -5.21 11.31 1.78
CA LYS A 23 -6.12 10.75 0.76
C LYS A 23 -7.35 10.07 1.37
N LEU A 24 -7.22 9.52 2.57
CA LEU A 24 -8.28 8.86 3.31
C LEU A 24 -9.07 9.81 4.23
N ASN A 25 -8.71 11.09 4.27
CA ASN A 25 -9.25 12.06 5.23
C ASN A 25 -9.10 11.58 6.70
N LEU A 26 -7.93 11.03 7.03
CA LEU A 26 -7.59 10.52 8.36
C LEU A 26 -6.43 11.31 8.97
N SER A 27 -6.36 11.32 10.30
CA SER A 27 -5.12 11.67 10.99
C SER A 27 -4.03 10.62 10.69
N LEU A 28 -2.76 11.00 10.85
CA LEU A 28 -1.65 10.04 10.73
C LEU A 28 -1.81 8.86 11.70
N GLN A 29 -2.32 9.12 12.91
CA GLN A 29 -2.60 8.09 13.90
C GLN A 29 -3.74 7.17 13.46
N GLY A 30 -4.83 7.70 12.90
CA GLY A 30 -5.91 6.90 12.34
C GLY A 30 -5.43 5.95 11.24
N TYR A 31 -4.57 6.43 10.33
CA TYR A 31 -3.93 5.57 9.33
C TYR A 31 -3.02 4.50 9.97
N ARG A 32 -2.30 4.82 11.05
CA ARG A 32 -1.47 3.85 11.77
C ARG A 32 -2.30 2.74 12.38
N HIS A 33 -3.43 3.04 13.03
CA HIS A 33 -4.33 2.02 13.58
C HIS A 33 -4.86 1.05 12.52
N ILE A 34 -5.16 1.55 11.32
CA ILE A 34 -5.57 0.71 10.18
C ILE A 34 -4.42 -0.21 9.74
N THR A 35 -3.21 0.35 9.61
CA THR A 35 -2.05 -0.38 9.07
C THR A 35 -1.33 -1.26 10.08
N SER A 36 -1.56 -1.09 11.38
CA SER A 36 -1.17 -2.03 12.43
C SER A 36 -2.18 -3.17 12.62
N GLY A 37 -3.36 -3.08 12.00
CA GLY A 37 -4.43 -4.06 12.17
C GLY A 37 -5.28 -3.86 13.42
N GLU A 38 -5.02 -2.82 14.22
CA GLU A 38 -5.86 -2.44 15.38
C GLU A 38 -7.28 -2.04 14.95
N VAL A 39 -7.41 -1.40 13.79
CA VAL A 39 -8.70 -1.06 13.17
C VAL A 39 -8.83 -1.82 11.86
N LYS A 40 -10.00 -2.44 11.65
CA LYS A 40 -10.30 -3.12 10.38
C LYS A 40 -10.27 -2.13 9.22
N LEU A 41 -9.54 -2.50 8.18
CA LEU A 41 -9.56 -1.81 6.90
C LEU A 41 -10.80 -2.22 6.11
N ASP A 42 -11.71 -1.28 5.87
CA ASP A 42 -12.87 -1.48 5.01
C ASP A 42 -12.52 -1.41 3.52
N VAL A 43 -13.45 -1.86 2.68
CA VAL A 43 -13.26 -2.00 1.23
C VAL A 43 -13.13 -0.64 0.54
N GLU A 44 -13.85 0.38 0.99
CA GLU A 44 -13.79 1.72 0.39
C GLU A 44 -12.42 2.35 0.58
N ARG A 45 -11.89 2.31 1.81
CA ARG A 45 -10.55 2.76 2.15
C ARG A 45 -9.48 1.95 1.43
N LEU A 46 -9.65 0.62 1.32
CA LEU A 46 -8.73 -0.23 0.55
C LEU A 46 -8.68 0.20 -0.91
N ASN A 47 -9.82 0.55 -1.51
CA ASN A 47 -9.89 1.02 -2.90
C ASN A 47 -9.20 2.39 -3.08
N VAL A 48 -9.37 3.31 -2.13
CA VAL A 48 -8.66 4.61 -2.14
C VAL A 48 -7.15 4.41 -2.05
N ILE A 49 -6.69 3.50 -1.19
CA ILE A 49 -5.27 3.12 -1.06
C ILE A 49 -4.76 2.54 -2.37
N ALA A 50 -5.47 1.58 -2.96
CA ALA A 50 -5.10 0.92 -4.21
C ALA A 50 -4.91 1.95 -5.35
N LYS A 51 -5.89 2.85 -5.52
CA LYS A 51 -5.84 3.95 -6.50
C LYS A 51 -4.65 4.87 -6.24
N SER A 52 -4.41 5.24 -4.99
CA SER A 52 -3.29 6.12 -4.62
C SER A 52 -1.92 5.48 -4.88
N LEU A 53 -1.84 4.15 -4.80
CA LEU A 53 -0.63 3.37 -5.07
C LEU A 53 -0.51 2.93 -6.54
N GLY A 54 -1.54 3.15 -7.36
CA GLY A 54 -1.57 2.74 -8.77
C GLY A 54 -1.55 1.22 -8.95
N VAL A 55 -2.24 0.47 -8.09
CA VAL A 55 -2.30 -1.00 -8.12
C VAL A 55 -3.74 -1.50 -8.01
N SER A 56 -3.98 -2.75 -8.42
CA SER A 56 -5.25 -3.44 -8.18
C SER A 56 -5.42 -3.79 -6.69
N PRO A 57 -6.61 -3.59 -6.07
CA PRO A 57 -6.87 -4.00 -4.70
C PRO A 57 -6.64 -5.50 -4.44
N ALA A 58 -6.83 -6.34 -5.48
CA ALA A 58 -6.63 -7.79 -5.40
C ALA A 58 -5.21 -8.18 -4.94
N ILE A 59 -4.22 -7.34 -5.24
CA ILE A 59 -2.82 -7.56 -4.85
C ILE A 59 -2.69 -7.70 -3.33
N PHE A 60 -3.49 -6.96 -2.55
CA PHE A 60 -3.36 -6.98 -1.09
C PHE A 60 -3.89 -8.26 -0.43
N PHE A 61 -4.66 -9.08 -1.15
CA PHE A 61 -5.27 -10.30 -0.61
C PHE A 61 -4.36 -11.53 -0.71
N ASP A 62 -3.30 -11.47 -1.51
CA ASP A 62 -2.37 -12.59 -1.72
C ASP A 62 -0.92 -12.12 -1.54
N ASN A 63 -0.18 -12.81 -0.65
CA ASN A 63 1.21 -12.47 -0.33
C ASN A 63 2.15 -12.70 -1.50
N LYS A 64 1.98 -13.80 -2.26
CA LYS A 64 2.82 -14.11 -3.42
C LYS A 64 2.60 -13.09 -4.52
N LEU A 65 1.35 -12.68 -4.74
CA LEU A 65 1.01 -11.64 -5.70
C LEU A 65 1.61 -10.28 -5.28
N THR A 66 1.49 -9.93 -3.99
CA THR A 66 2.14 -8.73 -3.42
C THR A 66 3.66 -8.75 -3.66
N GLU A 67 4.32 -9.87 -3.38
CA GLU A 67 5.77 -10.02 -3.54
C GLU A 67 6.20 -9.94 -5.01
N SER A 68 5.43 -10.53 -5.93
CA SER A 68 5.70 -10.41 -7.38
C SER A 68 5.67 -8.96 -7.82
N VAL A 69 4.65 -8.19 -7.43
CA VAL A 69 4.54 -6.77 -7.79
C VAL A 69 5.71 -5.96 -7.23
N ILE A 70 6.13 -6.23 -5.99
CA ILE A 70 7.29 -5.55 -5.38
C ILE A 70 8.57 -5.86 -6.15
N LYS A 71 8.76 -7.11 -6.56
CA LYS A 71 9.91 -7.52 -7.37
C LYS A 71 9.94 -6.77 -8.70
N ASP A 72 8.80 -6.68 -9.38
CA ASP A 72 8.69 -5.98 -10.66
C ASP A 72 8.99 -4.48 -10.52
N LEU A 73 8.48 -3.84 -9.45
CA LEU A 73 8.77 -2.43 -9.14
C LEU A 73 10.26 -2.19 -8.91
N ASN A 74 10.93 -3.06 -8.15
CA ASN A 74 12.36 -2.93 -7.89
C ASN A 74 13.20 -3.11 -9.17
N GLN A 75 12.81 -4.04 -10.05
CA GLN A 75 13.49 -4.25 -11.33
C GLN A 75 13.32 -3.06 -12.29
N ALA A 76 12.15 -2.43 -12.31
CA ALA A 76 11.92 -1.22 -13.11
C ALA A 76 12.84 -0.08 -12.62
N ASN A 77 12.90 0.16 -11.31
CA ASN A 77 13.75 1.21 -10.72
C ASN A 77 15.25 0.99 -11.00
N SER A 78 15.72 -0.25 -11.13
CA SER A 78 17.13 -0.53 -11.48
C SER A 78 17.47 -0.30 -12.96
N LYS A 79 16.47 -0.28 -13.85
CA LYS A 79 16.67 -0.06 -15.30
C LYS A 79 16.73 1.43 -15.68
N GLU A 80 16.22 2.32 -14.84
CA GLU A 80 16.24 3.78 -15.08
C GLU A 80 17.58 4.45 -14.68
N VAL A 81 18.53 3.71 -14.11
CA VAL A 81 19.83 4.22 -13.62
C VAL A 81 20.98 4.00 -14.64
N ILE A 82 20.66 3.70 -15.90
CA ILE A 82 21.65 3.49 -16.98
C ILE A 82 21.47 4.54 -18.08
#